data_AF-A0A918Z8J9-F1
#
_entry.id   AF-A0A918Z8J9-F1
#
_cell.length_a   1.000
_cell.length_b   1.000
_cell.length_c   1.000
_cell.angle_alpha   90.00
_cell.angle_beta   90.00
_cell.angle_gamma   90.00
#
_symmetry.space_group_name_H-M   'P 1'
#
loop_
_entity.id
_entity.type
_entity.pdbx_description
1 polymer ?
#
loop_
_entity_poly.entity_id
_entity_poly.type
_entity_poly.pdbx_seq_one_letter_code
_entity_poly.pdbx_strand_id
1 'polypeptide(L)' 'MSKNAKIAAGGVAAGIILLIWLPWWAALLIVLGVPAAAYLTLDSGQRRRLRRVTRKELGR' A
#
# COMPACT_ATOMS: atom_id res chain seq x y z
N MET A 1 -19.08 -11.03 3.72
CA MET A 1 -17.99 -10.31 3.02
C MET A 1 -16.71 -11.13 3.07
N SER A 2 -16.07 -11.37 1.93
CA SER A 2 -14.75 -12.00 1.89
C SER A 2 -13.71 -11.12 2.59
N LYS A 3 -12.61 -11.72 3.08
CA LYS A 3 -11.49 -10.95 3.69
C LYS A 3 -11.01 -9.84 2.76
N ASN A 4 -10.88 -10.14 1.47
CA ASN A 4 -10.45 -9.18 0.45
C ASN A 4 -11.45 -8.02 0.30
N ALA A 5 -12.76 -8.29 0.37
CA ALA A 5 -13.78 -7.25 0.31
C ALA A 5 -13.70 -6.29 1.52
N LYS A 6 -13.42 -6.81 2.72
CA LYS A 6 -13.22 -5.97 3.92
C LYS A 6 -11.97 -5.09 3.80
N ILE A 7 -10.86 -5.64 3.29
CA ILE A 7 -9.61 -4.89 3.07
C ILE A 7 -9.83 -3.80 2.03
N ALA A 8 -10.46 -4.12 0.91
CA ALA A 8 -10.78 -3.16 -0.13
C ALA A 8 -11.70 -2.04 0.39
N ALA A 9 -12.77 -2.39 1.11
CA ALA A 9 -13.66 -1.41 1.72
C ALA A 9 -12.93 -0.49 2.72
N GLY A 10 -12.03 -1.03 3.55
CA GLY A 10 -11.20 -0.26 4.46
C GLY A 10 -10.26 0.71 3.74
N GLY A 11 -9.62 0.25 2.65
CA GLY A 11 -8.77 1.09 1.81
C GLY A 11 -9.52 2.24 1.17
N VAL A 12 -10.72 1.98 0.63
CA VAL A 12 -11.58 3.02 0.04
C VAL A 12 -12.03 4.02 1.10
N ALA A 13 -12.50 3.55 2.27
CA ALA A 13 -12.92 4.43 3.35
C ALA A 13 -11.78 5.35 3.82
N ALA A 14 -10.58 4.79 4.02
CA ALA A 14 -9.39 5.58 4.36
C ALA A 14 -9.03 6.60 3.26
N GLY A 15 -9.12 6.22 1.99
CA GLY A 15 -8.89 7.12 0.86
C GLY A 15 -9.88 8.29 0.80
N ILE A 16 -11.16 8.03 1.05
CA ILE A 16 -12.20 9.07 1.11
C ILE A 16 -11.93 10.02 2.27
N ILE A 17 -11.60 9.49 3.45
CA ILE A 17 -11.24 10.32 4.61
C ILE A 17 -10.04 11.21 4.27
N LEU A 18 -8.98 10.67 3.66
CA LEU A 18 -7.83 11.48 3.24
C LEU A 18 -8.24 12.60 2.27
N LEU A 19 -9.09 12.33 1.29
CA LEU A 19 -9.52 13.30 0.29
C LEU A 19 -10.48 14.38 0.83
N ILE A 20 -11.23 14.10 1.90
CA ILE A 20 -12.11 15.08 2.55
C ILE A 20 -11.28 16.11 3.34
N TRP A 21 -10.24 15.66 4.04
CA TRP A 21 -9.51 16.47 5.01
C TRP A 21 -8.22 17.09 4.45
N LEU A 22 -7.67 16.55 3.38
CA LEU A 22 -6.43 17.01 2.77
C LEU A 22 -6.66 17.44 1.31
N PRO A 23 -5.82 18.36 0.79
CA PRO A 23 -5.80 18.62 -0.64
C PRO A 23 -5.37 17.35 -1.40
N TRP A 24 -5.89 17.20 -2.62
CA TRP A 24 -5.73 15.97 -3.41
C TRP A 24 -4.26 15.53 -3.58
N TRP A 25 -3.33 16.48 -3.70
CA TRP A 25 -1.90 16.19 -3.84
C TRP A 25 -1.30 15.57 -2.56
N ALA A 26 -1.73 16.02 -1.38
CA ALA A 26 -1.24 15.50 -0.12
C ALA A 26 -1.82 14.10 0.17
N ALA A 27 -3.09 13.87 -0.16
CA ALA A 27 -3.68 12.54 -0.12
C ALA A 27 -2.93 11.57 -1.05
N LEU A 28 -2.58 12.00 -2.27
CA LEU A 28 -1.80 11.21 -3.22
C LEU A 28 -0.40 10.89 -2.66
N LEU A 29 0.29 11.86 -2.06
CA LEU A 29 1.58 11.64 -1.42
C LEU A 29 1.48 10.66 -0.24
N ILE A 30 0.39 10.63 0.51
CA ILE A 30 0.22 9.64 1.58
C ILE A 30 0.00 8.25 1.01
N VAL A 31 -0.91 8.12 0.04
CA VAL A 31 -1.26 6.83 -0.59
C VAL A 31 -0.04 6.17 -1.23
N LEU A 32 0.85 6.95 -1.86
CA LEU A 32 2.06 6.42 -2.49
C LEU A 32 3.28 6.45 -1.57
N GLY A 33 3.45 7.54 -0.83
CA GLY A 33 4.62 7.82 -0.01
C GLY A 33 4.71 6.94 1.21
N VAL A 34 3.59 6.59 1.86
CA VAL A 34 3.63 5.68 3.01
C VAL A 34 4.11 4.28 2.60
N PRO A 35 3.55 3.62 1.56
CA PRO A 35 4.10 2.36 1.07
C PRO A 35 5.54 2.45 0.57
N ALA A 36 5.89 3.54 -0.11
CA ALA A 36 7.27 3.75 -0.59
C ALA A 36 8.25 3.90 0.57
N ALA A 37 7.96 4.75 1.54
CA ALA A 37 8.76 4.93 2.74
C ALA A 37 8.87 3.62 3.52
N ALA A 38 7.77 2.92 3.74
CA ALA A 38 7.77 1.61 4.38
C ALA A 38 8.72 0.63 3.66
N TYR A 39 8.66 0.56 2.33
CA TYR A 39 9.56 -0.27 1.52
C TYR A 39 11.03 0.14 1.64
N LEU A 40 11.32 1.44 1.65
CA LEU A 40 12.68 1.96 1.78
C LEU A 40 13.25 1.71 3.18
N THR A 41 12.42 1.73 4.22
CA THR A 41 12.82 1.40 5.60
C THR A 41 13.01 -0.10 5.84
N LEU A 42 12.58 -0.97 4.91
CA LEU A 42 12.86 -2.40 5.04
C LEU A 42 14.35 -2.69 5.00
N ASP A 43 14.79 -3.59 5.87
CA ASP A 43 16.14 -4.12 5.80
C ASP A 43 16.35 -4.88 4.47
N SER A 44 17.61 -4.93 4.03
CA SER A 44 18.03 -5.63 2.83
C SER A 44 17.51 -7.08 2.76
N GLY A 45 17.44 -7.81 3.89
CA GLY A 45 16.91 -9.16 3.97
C GLY A 45 15.40 -9.23 3.74
N GLN A 46 14.62 -8.34 4.36
CA GLN A 46 13.17 -8.23 4.18
C GLN A 46 12.81 -7.85 2.75
N ARG A 47 13.50 -6.83 2.21
CA ARG A 47 13.32 -6.36 0.83
C ARG A 47 13.64 -7.46 -0.19
N ARG A 48 14.71 -8.24 0.03
CA ARG A 48 15.07 -9.37 -0.84
C ARG A 48 14.04 -10.49 -0.81
N ARG A 49 13.50 -10.81 0.37
CA ARG A 49 12.43 -11.80 0.52
C ARG A 49 11.15 -11.32 -0.18
N LEU A 50 10.76 -10.06 0.02
CA LEU A 50 9.60 -9.47 -0.62
C LEU A 50 9.72 -9.53 -2.15
N ARG A 51 10.86 -9.09 -2.72
CA ARG A 51 11.13 -9.20 -4.18
C ARG A 51 11.05 -10.64 -4.70
N ARG A 52 11.48 -11.64 -3.92
CA ARG A 52 11.37 -13.06 -4.30
C ARG A 52 9.93 -13.54 -4.31
N VAL A 53 9.13 -13.16 -3.32
CA VAL A 53 7.69 -13.51 -3.26
C VAL A 53 6.94 -12.85 -4.40
N THR A 54 7.13 -11.54 -4.62
CA THR A 54 6.48 -10.83 -5.73
C THR A 54 6.82 -11.44 -7.10
N ARG A 55 8.07 -11.88 -7.33
CA ARG A 55 8.43 -12.55 -8.58
C ARG A 55 7.77 -13.92 -8.78
N LYS A 56 7.39 -14.63 -7.72
CA LYS A 56 6.66 -15.91 -7.85
C LYS A 56 5.21 -15.70 -8.27
N GLU A 57 4.60 -14.58 -7.88
CA GLU A 57 3.23 -14.23 -8.27
C GLU A 57 3.13 -13.69 -9.71
N LEU A 58 4.23 -13.14 -10.26
CA LEU A 58 4.26 -12.61 -11.64
C LEU A 58 4.49 -13.70 -12.71
N GLY A 59 4.81 -14.93 -12.31
CA GLY A 59 5.08 -16.06 -13.21
C GLY A 59 4.08 -17.23 -13.08
N ARG A 60 2.97 -17.02 -12.38
CA ARG A 60 1.80 -17.90 -12.33
C ARG A 60 0.62 -17.20 -13.00
#